data_AF-A0A7S2UV19-F1
#
_entry.id   AF-A0A7S2UV19-F1
#
_cell.length_a   1.000
_cell.length_b   1.000
_cell.length_c   1.000
_cell.angle_alpha   90.00
_cell.angle_beta   90.00
_cell.angle_gamma   90.00
#
_symmetry.space_group_name_H-M   'P 1'
#
loop_
_entity.id
_entity.type
_entity.pdbx_description
1 polymer ?
#
loop_
_entity_poly.entity_id
_entity_poly.type
_entity_poly.pdbx_seq_one_letter_code
_entity_poly.pdbx_strand_id
1 'polypeptide(L)'
;EGDRVQWVRQCTAQDDVVIGTKNGYATRFKANDEQLRTTGRTSQGVRSINLRKGDVPVDMDIIPNQEEEEGQMLLAVTSGGYGKRVAVGEFHAQNRGGKGVIAIKFRDGRNEGAHVEKLCCLRVVKEADEVVLSTRSGNIVRQRADQISLQSRSATGVIIQKLDQKDEIINIAVAHLVKGKKVEEQLGVEDIVYLP
;
A
#
# COMPACT_ATOMS: atom_id res chain seq x y z
N GLU A 1 -11.46 1.11 23.33
CA GLU A 1 -12.60 0.32 22.82
C GLU A 1 -12.82 0.71 21.35
N GLY A 2 -13.08 -0.24 20.45
CA GLY A 2 -13.23 0.01 19.01
C GLY A 2 -11.93 0.04 18.19
N ASP A 3 -10.77 -0.11 18.81
CA ASP A 3 -9.50 -0.31 18.11
C ASP A 3 -9.31 -1.78 17.74
N ARG A 4 -8.63 -2.04 16.63
CA ARG A 4 -8.41 -3.38 16.10
C ARG A 4 -7.10 -3.44 15.33
N VAL A 5 -6.42 -4.57 15.44
CA VAL A 5 -5.27 -4.86 14.58
C VAL A 5 -5.76 -4.92 13.14
N GLN A 6 -5.14 -4.16 12.25
CA GLN A 6 -5.45 -4.15 10.82
C GLN A 6 -4.36 -4.85 10.00
N TRP A 7 -3.10 -4.68 10.39
CA TRP A 7 -1.96 -5.22 9.68
C TRP A 7 -0.89 -5.70 10.66
N VAL A 8 -0.16 -6.72 10.22
CA VAL A 8 1.07 -7.18 10.85
C VAL A 8 2.11 -7.29 9.73
N ARG A 9 3.33 -6.82 10.00
CA ARG A 9 4.48 -6.92 9.11
C ARG A 9 5.71 -7.28 9.93
N GLN A 10 6.60 -8.06 9.33
CA GLN A 10 7.92 -8.30 9.86
C GLN A 10 8.84 -7.15 9.45
N CYS A 11 9.66 -6.68 10.38
CA CYS A 11 10.68 -5.66 10.13
C CYS A 11 11.88 -5.88 11.06
N THR A 12 12.97 -5.19 10.74
CA THR A 12 14.20 -5.10 11.51
C THR A 12 14.42 -3.63 11.93
N ALA A 13 15.38 -3.38 12.82
CA ALA A 13 15.70 -2.03 13.27
C ALA A 13 16.30 -1.11 12.16
N GLN A 14 16.65 -1.67 11.00
CA GLN A 14 17.16 -0.93 9.84
C GLN A 14 16.07 -0.51 8.84
N ASP A 15 14.87 -1.05 9.01
CA ASP A 15 13.75 -0.74 8.12
C ASP A 15 13.02 0.53 8.57
N ASP A 16 12.27 1.11 7.64
CA ASP A 16 11.33 2.17 7.95
C ASP A 16 9.88 1.65 7.90
N VAL A 17 9.02 2.25 8.70
CA VAL A 17 7.57 2.03 8.65
C VAL A 17 6.93 3.17 7.88
N VAL A 18 6.08 2.84 6.91
CA VAL A 18 5.17 3.81 6.28
C VAL A 18 3.73 3.51 6.63
N ILE A 19 2.97 4.57 6.93
CA ILE A 19 1.54 4.46 7.25
C ILE A 19 0.79 5.52 6.44
N GLY A 20 -0.20 5.08 5.68
CA GLY A 20 -1.15 5.92 4.97
C GLY A 20 -2.43 6.16 5.76
N THR A 21 -3.05 7.30 5.55
CA THR A 21 -4.31 7.70 6.20
C THR A 21 -5.40 7.96 5.17
N LYS A 22 -6.65 7.77 5.60
CA LYS A 22 -7.87 7.93 4.79
C LYS A 22 -7.88 9.25 4.02
N ASN A 23 -7.42 10.34 4.65
CA ASN A 23 -7.42 11.67 4.04
C ASN A 23 -6.20 11.95 3.14
N GLY A 24 -5.44 10.92 2.76
CA GLY A 24 -4.37 11.05 1.76
C GLY A 24 -3.03 11.56 2.32
N TYR A 25 -2.84 11.49 3.64
CA TYR A 25 -1.54 11.77 4.27
C TYR A 25 -0.80 10.48 4.60
N ALA A 26 0.53 10.56 4.68
CA ALA A 26 1.37 9.47 5.13
C ALA A 26 2.46 9.94 6.08
N THR A 27 2.90 9.04 6.96
CA THR A 27 4.13 9.22 7.75
C THR A 27 5.09 8.09 7.45
N ARG A 28 6.38 8.41 7.44
CA ARG A 28 7.50 7.46 7.39
C ARG A 28 8.37 7.72 8.60
N PHE A 29 8.74 6.69 9.35
CA PHE A 29 9.65 6.81 10.49
C PHE A 29 10.45 5.52 10.66
N LYS A 30 11.60 5.61 11.34
CA LYS A 30 12.51 4.46 11.50
C LYS A 30 11.91 3.42 12.44
N ALA A 31 12.09 2.14 12.14
CA ALA A 31 11.69 1.04 13.01
C ALA A 31 12.71 0.70 14.11
N ASN A 32 13.67 1.60 14.34
CA ASN A 32 14.72 1.42 15.35
C ASN A 32 14.18 1.54 16.79
N ASP A 33 15.00 1.12 17.77
CA ASP A 33 14.61 1.11 19.19
C ASP A 33 14.34 2.51 19.78
N GLU A 34 14.87 3.58 19.18
CA GLU A 34 14.60 4.95 19.59
C GLU A 34 13.13 5.34 19.36
N GLN A 35 12.55 4.90 18.24
CA GLN A 35 11.17 5.25 17.85
C GLN A 35 10.17 4.14 18.16
N LEU A 36 10.56 2.88 17.99
CA LEU A 36 9.78 1.67 18.17
C LEU A 36 10.52 0.63 19.02
N ARG A 37 10.77 0.97 20.29
CA ARG A 37 11.31 -0.01 21.25
C ARG A 37 10.48 -1.29 21.27
N THR A 38 11.16 -2.42 21.41
CA THR A 38 10.50 -3.71 21.64
C THR A 38 9.65 -3.66 22.92
N THR A 39 8.42 -4.16 22.86
CA THR A 39 7.52 -4.26 24.02
C THR A 39 6.90 -5.65 24.12
N GLY A 40 6.41 -6.01 25.31
CA GLY A 40 5.70 -7.27 25.53
C GLY A 40 4.32 -7.30 24.89
N ARG A 41 3.75 -8.50 24.72
CA ARG A 41 2.46 -8.76 24.04
C ARG A 41 1.25 -8.07 24.67
N THR A 42 1.33 -7.72 25.95
CA THR A 42 0.27 -7.05 26.71
C THR A 42 0.30 -5.52 26.60
N SER A 43 1.24 -4.96 25.81
CA SER A 43 1.35 -3.52 25.64
C SER A 43 0.20 -2.96 24.79
N GLN A 44 -0.09 -1.68 24.96
CA GLN A 44 -1.08 -0.94 24.16
C GLN A 44 -0.49 -0.41 22.83
N GLY A 45 0.79 -0.67 22.56
CA GLY A 45 1.52 -0.06 21.46
C GLY A 45 1.84 1.43 21.68
N VAL A 46 2.30 2.07 20.62
CA VAL A 46 2.68 3.49 20.61
C VAL A 46 2.09 4.19 19.40
N ARG A 47 1.78 5.49 19.53
CA ARG A 47 1.12 6.26 18.47
C ARG A 47 2.04 6.47 17.27
N SER A 48 1.72 5.93 16.11
CA SER A 48 2.54 6.13 14.91
C SER A 48 2.37 7.49 14.22
N ILE A 49 1.13 7.99 14.12
CA ILE A 49 0.79 9.24 13.46
C ILE A 49 -0.22 10.03 14.29
N ASN A 50 -0.11 11.36 14.28
CA ASN A 50 -1.12 12.25 14.86
C ASN A 50 -2.17 12.59 13.81
N LEU A 51 -3.35 11.98 13.93
CA LEU A 51 -4.43 12.08 12.95
C LEU A 51 -5.05 13.47 12.89
N ARG A 52 -5.61 13.81 11.72
CA ARG A 52 -6.51 14.96 11.55
C ARG A 52 -7.93 14.54 11.94
N LYS A 53 -8.83 15.52 12.15
CA LYS A 53 -10.23 15.24 12.48
C LYS A 53 -10.88 14.39 11.37
N GLY A 54 -11.51 13.28 11.75
CA GLY A 54 -12.18 12.36 10.81
C GLY A 54 -11.25 11.49 9.97
N ASP A 55 -9.94 11.54 10.26
CA ASP A 55 -8.92 10.73 9.60
C ASP A 55 -8.64 9.45 10.37
N VAL A 56 -8.21 8.41 9.66
CA VAL A 56 -7.86 7.10 10.24
C VAL A 56 -6.72 6.48 9.42
N PRO A 57 -5.85 5.65 10.02
CA PRO A 57 -4.92 4.82 9.25
C PRO A 57 -5.70 3.88 8.32
N VAL A 58 -5.24 3.72 7.09
CA VAL A 58 -5.91 2.87 6.07
C VAL A 58 -5.00 1.83 5.44
N ASP A 59 -3.69 2.01 5.53
CA ASP A 59 -2.73 1.00 5.11
C ASP A 59 -1.38 1.24 5.81
N MET A 60 -0.59 0.19 5.90
CA MET A 60 0.79 0.29 6.35
C MET A 60 1.68 -0.73 5.65
N ASP A 61 2.95 -0.36 5.51
CA ASP A 61 3.95 -1.27 4.99
C ASP A 61 5.35 -1.00 5.56
N ILE A 62 6.26 -1.91 5.29
CA ILE A 62 7.67 -1.80 5.67
C ILE A 62 8.48 -1.44 4.43
N ILE A 63 9.30 -0.40 4.55
CA ILE A 63 10.29 0.01 3.57
C ILE A 63 11.60 -0.65 4.00
N PRO A 64 12.09 -1.68 3.28
CA PRO A 64 13.35 -2.33 3.61
C PRO A 64 14.53 -1.36 3.46
N ASN A 65 15.49 -1.46 4.37
CA ASN A 65 16.82 -0.81 4.41
C ASN A 65 17.12 0.32 3.38
N GLN A 66 17.54 1.48 3.89
CA GLN A 66 17.80 2.71 3.13
C GLN A 66 18.88 2.60 2.04
N GLU A 67 19.79 1.61 2.12
CA GLU A 67 20.81 1.38 1.07
C GLU A 67 20.21 0.92 -0.28
N GLU A 68 18.94 0.48 -0.29
CA GLU A 68 18.18 0.08 -1.48
C GLU A 68 16.99 1.01 -1.77
N GLU A 69 16.98 2.25 -1.26
CA GLU A 69 15.89 3.20 -1.55
C GLU A 69 15.77 3.52 -3.06
N GLU A 70 16.88 3.44 -3.80
CA GLU A 70 16.89 3.64 -5.24
C GLU A 70 16.06 2.56 -5.95
N GLY A 71 14.93 2.98 -6.51
CA GLY A 71 14.00 2.11 -7.24
C GLY A 71 12.84 1.57 -6.42
N GLN A 72 12.83 1.77 -5.09
CA GLN A 72 11.65 1.46 -4.27
C GLN A 72 10.57 2.53 -4.46
N MET A 73 9.32 2.07 -4.61
CA MET A 73 8.19 2.95 -4.85
C MET A 73 7.03 2.59 -3.95
N LEU A 74 6.27 3.60 -3.57
CA LEU A 74 4.96 3.43 -2.95
C LEU A 74 3.87 3.54 -4.01
N LEU A 75 3.00 2.54 -4.05
CA LEU A 75 1.74 2.60 -4.76
C LEU A 75 0.70 3.31 -3.89
N ALA A 76 0.23 4.46 -4.34
CA ALA A 76 -0.92 5.14 -3.75
C ALA A 76 -2.15 4.94 -4.64
N VAL A 77 -3.25 4.44 -4.08
CA VAL A 77 -4.53 4.25 -4.78
C VAL A 77 -5.68 4.85 -3.99
N THR A 78 -6.60 5.52 -4.66
CA THR A 78 -7.80 6.08 -4.07
C THR A 78 -9.04 5.22 -4.33
N SER A 79 -10.07 5.42 -3.53
CA SER A 79 -11.37 4.74 -3.69
C SER A 79 -12.03 5.03 -5.04
N GLY A 80 -11.74 6.17 -5.68
CA GLY A 80 -12.29 6.52 -6.99
C GLY A 80 -11.51 5.99 -8.19
N GLY A 81 -10.58 5.05 -7.99
CA GLY A 81 -9.86 4.39 -9.09
C GLY A 81 -8.67 5.18 -9.63
N TYR A 82 -8.24 6.24 -8.93
CA TYR A 82 -6.98 6.92 -9.23
C TYR A 82 -5.83 6.24 -8.54
N GLY A 83 -4.69 6.18 -9.21
CA GLY A 83 -3.47 5.70 -8.60
C GLY A 83 -2.20 6.24 -9.23
N LYS A 84 -1.12 6.09 -8.51
CA LYS A 84 0.23 6.45 -8.93
C LYS A 84 1.27 5.66 -8.14
N ARG A 85 2.44 5.51 -8.74
CA ARG A 85 3.67 5.19 -8.01
C ARG A 85 4.32 6.50 -7.58
N VAL A 86 4.95 6.50 -6.41
CA VAL A 86 5.73 7.62 -5.89
C VAL A 86 7.05 7.05 -5.37
N ALA A 87 8.17 7.70 -5.69
CA ALA A 87 9.45 7.27 -5.15
C ALA A 87 9.44 7.35 -3.61
N VAL A 88 9.96 6.33 -2.95
CA VAL A 88 10.03 6.27 -1.48
C VAL A 88 10.79 7.47 -0.91
N GLY A 89 11.84 7.93 -1.59
CA GLY A 89 12.63 9.10 -1.21
C GLY A 89 11.83 10.42 -1.14
N GLU A 90 10.65 10.53 -1.76
CA GLU A 90 9.81 11.71 -1.56
C GLU A 90 9.20 11.77 -0.15
N PHE A 91 9.07 10.63 0.53
CA PHE A 91 8.61 10.52 1.91
C PHE A 91 9.83 10.47 2.83
N HIS A 92 10.27 11.64 3.29
CA HIS A 92 11.39 11.73 4.23
C HIS A 92 11.00 11.12 5.58
N ALA A 93 11.91 10.35 6.17
CA ALA A 93 11.73 9.83 7.52
C ALA A 93 11.63 10.98 8.52
N GLN A 94 10.63 10.92 9.40
CA GLN A 94 10.39 11.89 10.46
C GLN A 94 10.27 11.17 11.80
N ASN A 95 10.19 11.94 12.90
CA ASN A 95 9.87 11.36 14.19
C ASN A 95 8.42 10.86 14.23
N ARG A 96 8.23 9.68 14.83
CA ARG A 96 6.91 9.08 15.06
C ARG A 96 5.99 10.05 15.81
N GLY A 97 4.70 10.04 15.44
CA GLY A 97 3.69 10.91 16.04
C GLY A 97 3.54 12.28 15.37
N GLY A 98 4.25 12.53 14.28
CA GLY A 98 4.03 13.69 13.41
C GLY A 98 2.66 13.70 12.72
N LYS A 99 2.33 14.80 12.04
CA LYS A 99 1.08 14.94 11.25
C LYS A 99 1.15 14.25 9.87
N GLY A 100 2.32 13.77 9.47
CA GLY A 100 2.56 13.22 8.13
C GLY A 100 2.49 14.29 7.03
N VAL A 101 2.88 13.88 5.83
CA VAL A 101 2.90 14.69 4.61
C VAL A 101 1.84 14.19 3.63
N ILE A 102 1.47 15.00 2.64
CA ILE A 102 0.57 14.56 1.56
C ILE A 102 1.21 13.37 0.84
N ALA A 103 0.43 12.31 0.64
CA ALA A 103 0.79 11.14 -0.17
C ALA A 103 0.11 11.18 -1.55
N ILE A 104 -1.13 11.65 -1.60
CA ILE A 104 -1.89 11.83 -2.83
C ILE A 104 -2.85 13.01 -2.69
N LYS A 105 -2.99 13.80 -3.75
CA LYS A 105 -4.00 14.86 -3.81
C LYS A 105 -5.27 14.28 -4.40
N PHE A 106 -6.37 14.27 -3.65
CA PHE A 106 -7.64 13.84 -4.21
C PHE A 106 -8.12 14.77 -5.32
N ARG A 107 -8.84 14.19 -6.29
CA ARG A 107 -9.50 14.99 -7.31
C ARG A 107 -10.64 15.76 -6.64
N ASP A 108 -10.72 17.05 -6.94
CA ASP A 108 -11.78 17.90 -6.41
C ASP A 108 -13.15 17.41 -6.91
N GLY A 109 -13.94 16.83 -6.00
CA GLY A 109 -15.33 16.42 -6.23
C GLY A 109 -16.30 17.60 -6.18
N ARG A 110 -16.04 18.69 -6.92
CA ARG A 110 -16.86 19.92 -6.90
C ARG A 110 -18.28 19.76 -7.44
N ASN A 111 -18.68 18.55 -7.84
CA ASN A 111 -20.01 18.25 -8.33
C ASN A 111 -20.83 17.61 -7.20
N GLU A 112 -22.07 18.03 -7.03
CA GLU A 112 -23.01 17.36 -6.12
C GLU A 112 -23.16 15.87 -6.50
N GLY A 113 -23.10 14.99 -5.50
CA GLY A 113 -23.11 13.54 -5.70
C GLY A 113 -21.74 12.94 -6.09
N ALA A 114 -20.66 13.72 -6.10
CA ALA A 114 -19.32 13.20 -6.30
C ALA A 114 -18.92 12.22 -5.18
N HIS A 115 -18.21 11.16 -5.57
CA HIS A 115 -17.65 10.18 -4.66
C HIS A 115 -16.70 10.85 -3.67
N VAL A 116 -16.83 10.52 -2.38
CA VAL A 116 -15.89 11.02 -1.35
C VAL A 116 -14.61 10.21 -1.44
N GLU A 117 -13.62 10.77 -2.14
CA GLU A 117 -12.29 10.18 -2.29
C GLU A 117 -11.64 9.91 -0.93
N LYS A 118 -11.03 8.74 -0.83
CA LYS A 118 -10.23 8.29 0.30
C LYS A 118 -9.03 7.53 -0.24
N LEU A 119 -7.92 7.55 0.49
CA LEU A 119 -6.82 6.64 0.22
C LEU A 119 -7.24 5.21 0.61
N CYS A 120 -6.97 4.24 -0.25
CA CYS A 120 -7.28 2.83 -0.04
C CYS A 120 -6.03 1.95 0.04
N CYS A 121 -4.90 2.39 -0.53
CA CYS A 121 -3.65 1.66 -0.50
C CYS A 121 -2.47 2.62 -0.43
N LEU A 122 -1.49 2.26 0.38
CA LEU A 122 -0.14 2.83 0.38
C LEU A 122 0.85 1.72 0.71
N ARG A 123 1.36 1.04 -0.31
CA ARG A 123 2.26 -0.13 -0.16
C ARG A 123 3.50 -0.01 -1.00
N VAL A 124 4.57 -0.64 -0.54
CA VAL A 124 5.79 -0.79 -1.32
C VAL A 124 5.52 -1.72 -2.49
N VAL A 125 5.94 -1.30 -3.68
CA VAL A 125 5.84 -2.08 -4.91
C VAL A 125 7.16 -2.03 -5.67
N LYS A 126 7.46 -3.12 -6.36
CA LYS A 126 8.52 -3.21 -7.37
C LYS A 126 7.91 -3.08 -8.76
N GLU A 127 8.70 -2.70 -9.75
CA GLU A 127 8.23 -2.56 -11.14
C GLU A 127 7.64 -3.85 -11.72
N ALA A 128 8.19 -4.99 -11.31
CA ALA A 128 7.73 -6.30 -11.75
C ALA A 128 6.43 -6.75 -11.07
N ASP A 129 6.02 -6.11 -9.97
CA ASP A 129 4.86 -6.55 -9.20
C ASP A 129 3.56 -6.34 -9.98
N GLU A 130 2.55 -7.11 -9.63
CA GLU A 130 1.19 -6.90 -10.11
C GLU A 130 0.31 -6.35 -9.00
N VAL A 131 -0.63 -5.50 -9.40
CA VAL A 131 -1.63 -4.89 -8.53
C VAL A 131 -2.98 -5.45 -8.93
N VAL A 132 -3.67 -6.04 -7.95
CA VAL A 132 -5.04 -6.52 -8.09
C VAL A 132 -5.96 -5.55 -7.34
N LEU A 133 -6.88 -4.94 -8.07
CA LEU A 133 -7.87 -4.02 -7.53
C LEU A 133 -9.22 -4.70 -7.50
N SER A 134 -9.95 -4.54 -6.40
CA SER A 134 -11.31 -5.07 -6.26
C SER A 134 -12.27 -3.97 -5.85
N THR A 135 -13.37 -3.86 -6.59
CA THR A 135 -14.42 -2.89 -6.31
C THR A 135 -15.53 -3.47 -5.45
N ARG A 136 -16.37 -2.58 -4.91
CA ARG A 136 -17.54 -2.97 -4.12
C ARG A 136 -18.56 -3.77 -4.93
N SER A 137 -18.69 -3.49 -6.22
CA SER A 137 -19.57 -4.25 -7.13
C SER A 137 -19.03 -5.63 -7.52
N GLY A 138 -17.79 -5.97 -7.14
CA GLY A 138 -17.16 -7.26 -7.43
C GLY A 138 -16.30 -7.26 -8.71
N ASN A 139 -16.07 -6.11 -9.33
CA ASN A 139 -15.16 -6.02 -10.47
C ASN A 139 -13.70 -6.13 -10.00
N ILE A 140 -12.95 -7.04 -10.61
CA ILE A 140 -11.54 -7.28 -10.30
C ILE A 140 -10.68 -6.94 -11.51
N VAL A 141 -9.68 -6.08 -11.32
CA VAL A 141 -8.72 -5.69 -12.36
C VAL A 141 -7.32 -6.03 -11.89
N ARG A 142 -6.52 -6.64 -12.77
CA ARG A 142 -5.10 -6.92 -12.54
C ARG A 142 -4.27 -6.15 -13.55
N GLN A 143 -3.23 -5.46 -13.08
CA GLN A 143 -2.28 -4.77 -13.96
C GLN A 143 -0.88 -4.73 -13.34
N ARG A 144 0.14 -4.61 -14.17
CA ARG A 144 1.52 -4.47 -13.70
C ARG A 144 1.73 -3.11 -13.05
N ALA A 145 2.50 -3.08 -11.96
CA ALA A 145 2.80 -1.86 -11.23
C ALA A 145 3.52 -0.83 -12.10
N ASP A 146 4.42 -1.26 -12.99
CA ASP A 146 5.16 -0.36 -13.88
C ASP A 146 4.29 0.40 -14.90
N GLN A 147 3.08 -0.08 -15.19
CA GLN A 147 2.11 0.62 -16.06
C GLN A 147 1.41 1.77 -15.34
N ILE A 148 1.42 1.78 -14.00
CA ILE A 148 0.88 2.86 -13.20
C ILE A 148 1.91 3.99 -13.17
N SER A 149 1.50 5.23 -13.46
CA SER A 149 2.43 6.35 -13.64
C SER A 149 3.21 6.67 -12.36
N LEU A 150 4.52 6.91 -12.51
CA LEU A 150 5.38 7.48 -11.47
C LEU A 150 5.17 9.00 -11.41
N GLN A 151 4.79 9.52 -10.24
CA GLN A 151 4.46 10.93 -10.05
C GLN A 151 4.83 11.39 -8.63
N SER A 152 4.88 12.71 -8.43
CA SER A 152 5.16 13.28 -7.12
C SER A 152 4.03 13.07 -6.12
N ARG A 153 4.33 13.20 -4.82
CA ARG A 153 3.37 13.11 -3.71
C ARG A 153 2.16 14.03 -3.85
N SER A 154 2.33 15.24 -4.36
CA SER A 154 1.24 16.22 -4.49
C SER A 154 0.37 16.03 -5.75
N ALA A 155 0.74 15.11 -6.64
CA ALA A 155 -0.07 14.78 -7.82
C ALA A 155 -1.33 13.97 -7.45
N THR A 156 -2.32 13.99 -8.32
CA THR A 156 -3.58 13.22 -8.15
C THR A 156 -3.46 11.76 -8.60
N GLY A 157 -2.51 11.44 -9.47
CA GLY A 157 -2.48 10.13 -10.11
C GLY A 157 -3.23 10.11 -11.43
N VAL A 158 -3.23 8.93 -12.05
CA VAL A 158 -3.96 8.62 -13.28
C VAL A 158 -5.11 7.66 -12.95
N ILE A 159 -6.09 7.55 -13.85
CA ILE A 159 -7.15 6.56 -13.70
C ILE A 159 -6.53 5.19 -13.99
N ILE A 160 -6.43 4.34 -12.98
CA ILE A 160 -5.92 2.97 -13.09
C ILE A 160 -7.07 1.95 -13.17
N GLN A 161 -8.28 2.37 -12.76
CA GLN A 161 -9.51 1.62 -12.99
C GLN A 161 -10.67 2.62 -13.18
N LYS A 162 -11.36 2.52 -14.31
CA LYS A 162 -12.63 3.23 -14.50
C LYS A 162 -13.70 2.54 -13.66
N LEU A 163 -14.50 3.33 -12.96
CA LEU A 163 -15.55 2.85 -12.07
C LEU A 163 -16.91 3.25 -12.62
N ASP A 164 -17.89 2.38 -12.42
CA ASP A 164 -19.28 2.69 -12.67
C ASP A 164 -19.82 3.68 -11.62
N GLN A 165 -20.99 4.24 -11.87
CA GLN A 165 -21.61 5.19 -10.97
C GLN A 165 -21.84 4.54 -9.59
N LYS A 166 -21.36 5.19 -8.52
CA LYS A 166 -21.41 4.72 -7.13
C LYS A 166 -20.57 3.47 -6.83
N ASP A 167 -19.75 2.98 -7.74
CA ASP A 167 -18.77 1.95 -7.41
C ASP A 167 -17.52 2.58 -6.77
N GLU A 168 -16.78 1.79 -5.99
CA GLU A 168 -15.56 2.25 -5.32
C GLU A 168 -14.57 1.10 -5.16
N ILE A 169 -13.28 1.40 -5.22
CA ILE A 169 -12.22 0.46 -4.85
C ILE A 169 -12.30 0.21 -3.34
N ILE A 170 -12.46 -1.06 -2.95
CA ILE A 170 -12.53 -1.47 -1.55
C ILE A 170 -11.31 -2.24 -1.08
N ASN A 171 -10.57 -2.85 -2.01
CA ASN A 171 -9.38 -3.63 -1.70
C ASN A 171 -8.34 -3.51 -2.82
N ILE A 172 -7.07 -3.48 -2.41
CA ILE A 172 -5.92 -3.61 -3.29
C ILE A 172 -5.03 -4.71 -2.73
N ALA A 173 -4.61 -5.65 -3.57
CA ALA A 173 -3.57 -6.62 -3.27
C ALA A 173 -2.36 -6.36 -4.17
N VAL A 174 -1.16 -6.46 -3.59
CA VAL A 174 0.10 -6.43 -4.33
C VAL A 174 0.61 -7.86 -4.39
N ALA A 175 0.77 -8.38 -5.61
CA ALA A 175 1.39 -9.66 -5.86
C ALA A 175 2.86 -9.42 -6.19
N HIS A 176 3.73 -9.69 -5.22
CA HIS A 176 5.17 -9.61 -5.42
C HIS A 176 5.63 -10.75 -6.32
N LEU A 177 6.09 -10.41 -7.52
CA LEU A 177 6.57 -11.43 -8.44
C LEU A 177 8.02 -11.79 -8.10
N VAL A 178 8.21 -13.00 -7.57
CA VAL A 178 9.53 -13.59 -7.43
C VAL A 178 9.91 -14.15 -8.80
N LYS A 179 11.12 -13.87 -9.30
CA LYS A 179 11.65 -14.58 -10.48
C LYS A 179 11.72 -16.07 -10.13
N GLY A 180 10.72 -16.84 -10.54
CA GLY A 180 10.79 -18.29 -10.51
C GLY A 180 11.91 -18.74 -11.46
N LYS A 181 12.77 -19.65 -11.00
CA LYS A 181 13.39 -20.58 -11.95
C LYS A 181 12.23 -21.29 -12.65
N LYS A 182 12.24 -21.33 -13.99
CA LYS A 182 11.37 -22.26 -14.72
C LYS A 182 11.56 -23.65 -14.09
N VAL A 183 10.53 -24.18 -13.46
CA VAL A 183 10.46 -25.62 -13.24
C VAL A 183 9.88 -26.16 -14.53
N GLU A 184 10.74 -26.70 -15.39
CA GLU A 184 10.28 -27.57 -16.48
C GLU A 184 9.79 -28.86 -15.82
N GLU A 185 8.49 -28.95 -15.58
CA GLU A 185 7.85 -30.19 -15.18
C GLU A 185 7.83 -31.10 -16.42
N GLN A 186 8.87 -31.92 -16.60
CA GLN A 186 8.77 -33.10 -17.46
C GLN A 186 7.90 -34.12 -16.71
N LEU A 187 6.59 -34.07 -16.96
CA LEU A 187 5.70 -35.17 -16.62
C LEU A 187 6.10 -36.38 -17.48
N GLY A 188 6.92 -37.25 -16.91
CA GLY A 188 7.16 -38.59 -17.44
C GLY A 188 5.84 -39.38 -17.39
N VAL A 189 5.48 -39.98 -18.51
CA VAL A 189 4.19 -40.69 -18.73
C VAL A 189 4.11 -42.02 -17.93
N GLU A 190 5.04 -42.29 -17.01
CA GLU A 190 5.15 -43.59 -16.33
C GLU A 190 4.45 -43.66 -14.96
N ASP A 191 3.96 -42.55 -14.40
CA ASP A 191 3.34 -42.54 -13.05
C ASP A 191 1.81 -42.67 -13.04
N ILE A 192 1.17 -43.10 -14.14
CA ILE A 192 -0.26 -43.47 -14.10
C ILE A 192 -0.40 -44.91 -13.64
N VAL A 193 -0.37 -45.11 -12.33
CA VAL A 193 -0.82 -46.35 -11.69
C VAL A 193 -2.35 -46.29 -11.60
N TYR A 194 -3.04 -46.91 -12.56
CA TYR A 194 -4.43 -47.32 -12.36
C TYR A 194 -4.45 -48.51 -11.40
N LEU A 195 -5.06 -48.32 -10.23
CA LEU A 195 -5.48 -49.43 -9.38
C LEU A 195 -7.02 -49.52 -9.36
N PRO A 196 -7.55 -50.75 -9.25
CA PRO A 196 -8.88 -51.16 -9.72
C PRO A 196 -10.08 -50.55 -8.98
#